data_AF-A0A5S4FF66-F1
#
_entry.id   AF-A0A5S4FF66-F1
#
_cell.length_a   1.000
_cell.length_b   1.000
_cell.length_c   1.000
_cell.angle_alpha   90.00
_cell.angle_beta   90.00
_cell.angle_gamma   90.00
#
_symmetry.space_group_name_H-M   'P 1'
#
loop_
_entity.id
_entity.type
_entity.pdbx_description
1 polymer ?
#
loop_
_entity_poly.entity_id
_entity_poly.type
_entity_poly.pdbx_seq_one_letter_code
_entity_poly.pdbx_strand_id
1 'polypeptide(L)'
;MDGGIDMVIVDVLTDGTAELCRESLPDLLMLRLAVDIPQAERRAQTRPVFLTPEELRVLHERQADFTAGDIRMDTTRLSAHDVAERVRDIWLSC
;
A
#
# COMPACT_ATOMS: atom_id res chain seq x y z
N MET A 1 14.24 -14.13 24.31
CA MET A 1 14.32 -12.70 23.95
C MET A 1 14.14 -12.66 22.46
N ASP A 2 12.93 -12.40 22.02
CA ASP A 2 12.57 -12.28 20.61
C ASP A 2 13.21 -11.00 20.08
N GLY A 3 14.41 -11.14 19.50
CA GLY A 3 15.16 -10.03 18.91
C GLY A 3 14.69 -9.70 17.50
N GLY A 4 13.40 -9.89 17.20
CA GLY A 4 12.79 -9.52 15.93
C GLY A 4 12.65 -8.00 15.86
N ILE A 5 13.05 -7.41 14.73
CA ILE A 5 12.72 -6.02 14.41
C ILE A 5 11.38 -6.07 13.67
N ASP A 6 10.32 -5.53 14.27
CA ASP A 6 9.08 -5.28 13.56
C ASP A 6 9.32 -4.20 12.49
N MET A 7 9.03 -4.52 11.23
CA MET A 7 9.30 -3.63 10.10
C MET A 7 8.03 -3.36 9.31
N VAL A 8 7.79 -2.08 9.01
CA VAL A 8 6.78 -1.65 8.04
C VAL A 8 7.50 -1.09 6.82
N ILE A 9 7.27 -1.71 5.67
CA ILE A 9 7.73 -1.23 4.36
C ILE A 9 6.53 -0.64 3.63
N VAL A 10 6.66 0.59 3.14
CA VAL A 10 5.65 1.23 2.29
C VAL A 10 6.25 1.42 0.91
N ASP A 11 5.83 0.61 -0.05
CA ASP A 11 6.35 0.64 -1.41
C ASP A 11 5.25 0.33 -2.44
N VAL A 12 5.55 0.58 -3.71
CA VAL A 12 4.73 0.22 -4.87
C VAL A 12 5.24 -1.13 -5.38
N LEU A 13 4.42 -2.17 -5.24
CA LEU A 13 4.81 -3.54 -5.61
C LEU A 13 4.17 -3.96 -6.93
N THR A 14 4.87 -4.84 -7.64
CA THR A 14 4.28 -5.74 -8.65
C THR A 14 4.07 -7.12 -8.03
N ASP A 15 3.26 -7.98 -8.66
CA ASP A 15 3.06 -9.35 -8.17
C ASP A 15 4.40 -10.11 -8.09
N GLY A 16 5.29 -9.94 -9.07
CA GLY A 16 6.63 -10.54 -9.04
C GLY A 16 7.52 -10.01 -7.91
N THR A 17 7.44 -8.72 -7.57
CA THR A 17 8.17 -8.18 -6.40
C THR A 17 7.57 -8.71 -5.10
N ALA A 18 6.25 -8.87 -5.03
CA ALA A 18 5.58 -9.41 -3.86
C ALA A 18 5.96 -10.88 -3.59
N GLU A 19 6.11 -11.69 -4.65
CA GLU A 19 6.63 -13.05 -4.57
C GLU A 19 8.03 -13.07 -3.95
N LEU A 20 8.95 -12.22 -4.44
CA LEU A 20 10.30 -12.11 -3.88
C LEU A 20 10.30 -11.70 -2.40
N CYS A 21 9.42 -10.78 -2.01
CA CYS A 21 9.25 -10.40 -0.61
C CYS A 21 8.82 -11.60 0.25
N ARG A 22 7.85 -12.39 -0.23
CA ARG A 22 7.38 -13.58 0.50
C ARG A 22 8.44 -14.66 0.63
N GLU A 23 9.28 -14.86 -0.38
CA GLU A 23 10.39 -15.82 -0.32
C GLU A 23 11.44 -15.40 0.73
N SER A 24 11.62 -14.09 0.92
CA SER A 24 12.68 -13.54 1.77
C SER A 24 12.26 -13.29 3.22
N LEU A 25 10.96 -13.14 3.48
CA LEU A 25 10.42 -12.74 4.77
C LEU A 25 9.46 -13.82 5.29
N PRO A 26 9.91 -14.69 6.22
CA PRO A 26 9.01 -15.54 6.97
C PRO A 26 8.14 -14.62 7.84
N ASP A 27 6.82 -14.76 7.77
CA ASP A 27 5.83 -13.94 8.50
C ASP A 27 5.58 -12.52 7.91
N LEU A 28 5.40 -12.45 6.59
CA LEU A 28 5.02 -11.22 5.88
C LEU A 28 3.48 -11.05 5.79
N LEU A 29 2.98 -9.91 6.26
CA LEU A 29 1.63 -9.43 5.98
C LEU A 29 1.67 -8.28 4.96
N MET A 30 0.99 -8.45 3.82
CA MET A 30 0.98 -7.49 2.73
C MET A 30 -0.40 -6.82 2.57
N LEU A 31 -0.46 -5.53 2.89
CA LEU A 31 -1.67 -4.72 2.76
C LEU A 31 -1.62 -3.85 1.51
N ARG A 32 -2.58 -4.03 0.61
CA ARG A 32 -2.81 -3.16 -0.54
C ARG A 32 -3.71 -1.99 -0.13
N LEU A 33 -3.16 -0.78 -0.12
CA LEU A 33 -3.92 0.45 0.09
C LEU A 33 -4.57 0.90 -1.22
N ALA A 34 -5.84 0.57 -1.41
CA ALA A 34 -6.62 1.01 -2.56
C ALA A 34 -7.18 2.42 -2.33
N VAL A 35 -7.35 3.18 -3.40
CA VAL A 35 -7.93 4.52 -3.40
C VAL A 35 -8.54 4.77 -4.78
N ASP A 36 -9.64 5.52 -4.88
CA ASP A 36 -10.18 5.89 -6.20
C ASP A 36 -9.33 6.97 -6.87
N ILE A 37 -9.27 6.97 -8.21
CA ILE A 37 -8.43 7.90 -8.98
C ILE A 37 -8.65 9.39 -8.63
N PRO A 38 -9.88 9.92 -8.45
CA PRO A 38 -10.05 11.36 -8.17
C PRO A 38 -9.45 11.73 -6.80
N GLN A 39 -9.50 10.80 -5.86
CA GLN A 39 -8.91 10.97 -4.54
C GLN A 39 -7.39 10.85 -4.58
N ALA A 40 -6.85 9.94 -5.40
CA ALA A 40 -5.41 9.82 -5.63
C ALA A 40 -4.84 11.12 -6.22
N GLU A 41 -5.50 11.66 -7.26
CA GLU A 41 -5.14 12.95 -7.88
C GLU A 41 -5.17 14.09 -6.85
N ARG A 42 -6.24 14.18 -6.04
CA ARG A 42 -6.34 15.18 -4.97
C ARG A 42 -5.19 15.07 -3.96
N ARG A 43 -4.81 13.85 -3.54
CA ARG A 43 -3.69 13.61 -2.61
C ARG A 43 -2.32 13.90 -3.23
N ALA A 44 -2.16 13.70 -4.55
CA ALA A 44 -0.91 13.99 -5.24
C ALA A 44 -0.62 15.49 -5.29
N GLN A 45 -1.66 16.33 -5.42
CA GLN A 45 -1.54 17.79 -5.43
C GLN A 45 -1.01 18.40 -4.12
N THR A 46 -1.09 17.66 -2.99
CA THR A 46 -0.59 18.14 -1.69
C THR A 46 0.87 17.77 -1.44
N ARG A 47 1.56 17.16 -2.41
CA ARG A 47 2.94 16.66 -2.30
C ARG A 47 3.80 17.30 -3.39
N PRO A 48 5.14 17.27 -3.25
CA PRO A 48 6.01 17.61 -4.37
C PRO A 48 5.65 16.76 -5.59
N VAL A 49 5.48 17.42 -6.73
CA VAL A 49 5.04 16.78 -7.97
C VAL A 49 6.26 16.14 -8.63
N PHE A 50 6.28 14.81 -8.63
CA PHE A 50 7.29 14.00 -9.34
C PHE A 50 6.74 13.32 -10.60
N LEU A 51 5.42 13.37 -10.79
CA LEU A 51 4.70 12.71 -11.87
C LEU A 51 3.72 13.70 -12.49
N THR A 52 3.62 13.67 -13.81
CA THR A 52 2.52 14.31 -14.52
C THR A 52 1.19 13.64 -14.18
N PRO A 53 0.04 14.32 -14.39
CA PRO A 53 -1.27 13.71 -14.18
C PRO A 53 -1.49 12.43 -15.01
N GLU A 54 -0.93 12.36 -16.22
CA GLU A 54 -1.04 11.19 -17.08
C GLU A 54 -0.23 10.01 -16.54
N GLU A 55 1.02 10.25 -16.12
CA GLU A 55 1.85 9.22 -15.49
C GLU A 55 1.21 8.70 -14.20
N LEU A 56 0.56 9.57 -13.41
CA LEU A 56 -0.18 9.16 -12.23
C LEU A 56 -1.33 8.20 -12.57
N ARG A 57 -2.11 8.48 -13.62
CA ARG A 57 -3.21 7.60 -14.06
C ARG A 57 -2.71 6.27 -14.56
N VAL A 58 -1.68 6.26 -15.40
CA VAL A 58 -1.07 5.03 -15.90
C VAL A 58 -0.55 4.17 -14.75
N LEU A 59 0.11 4.77 -13.76
CA LEU A 59 0.55 4.04 -12.56
C LEU A 59 -0.62 3.52 -11.74
N HIS A 60 -1.68 4.31 -11.59
CA HIS A 60 -2.88 3.91 -10.86
C HIS A 60 -3.58 2.71 -11.50
N GLU A 61 -3.74 2.73 -12.83
CA GLU A 61 -4.30 1.63 -13.61
C GLU A 61 -3.44 0.37 -13.51
N ARG A 62 -2.11 0.49 -13.64
CA ARG A 62 -1.21 -0.66 -13.44
C ARG A 62 -1.30 -1.25 -12.04
N GLN A 63 -1.46 -0.40 -11.03
CA GLN A 63 -1.68 -0.84 -9.66
C GLN A 63 -3.07 -1.43 -9.42
N ALA A 64 -4.03 -1.25 -10.35
CA ALA A 64 -5.33 -1.90 -10.28
C ALA A 64 -5.18 -3.43 -10.40
N ASP A 65 -4.25 -3.86 -11.26
CA ASP A 65 -3.97 -5.26 -11.62
C ASP A 65 -3.18 -6.04 -10.55
N PHE A 66 -2.64 -5.37 -9.53
CA PHE A 66 -1.90 -6.03 -8.44
C PHE A 66 -2.82 -6.95 -7.61
N THR A 67 -2.50 -8.24 -7.54
CA THR A 67 -3.35 -9.25 -6.87
C THR A 67 -2.66 -9.96 -5.71
N ALA A 68 -1.35 -9.83 -5.58
CA ALA A 68 -0.57 -10.60 -4.60
C ALA A 68 -0.74 -10.15 -3.13
N GLY A 69 -1.46 -9.08 -2.82
CA GLY A 69 -1.66 -8.62 -1.43
C GLY A 69 -2.65 -9.48 -0.65
N ASP A 70 -2.38 -9.71 0.64
CA ASP A 70 -3.24 -10.52 1.52
C ASP A 70 -4.55 -9.81 1.85
N ILE A 71 -4.49 -8.48 2.01
CA ILE A 71 -5.63 -7.64 2.36
C ILE A 71 -5.68 -6.43 1.43
N ARG A 72 -6.83 -6.20 0.79
CA ARG A 72 -7.14 -4.95 0.10
C ARG A 72 -7.94 -4.02 1.01
N MET A 73 -7.38 -2.86 1.32
CA MET A 73 -8.04 -1.84 2.13
C MET A 73 -8.37 -0.60 1.29
N ASP A 74 -9.65 -0.30 1.12
CA ASP A 74 -10.08 0.96 0.52
C ASP A 74 -9.87 2.13 1.49
N THR A 75 -9.08 3.10 1.05
CA THR A 75 -8.72 4.29 1.81
C THR A 75 -9.35 5.56 1.26
N THR A 76 -10.24 5.46 0.27
CA THR A 76 -10.78 6.61 -0.48
C THR A 76 -11.37 7.68 0.43
N ARG A 77 -12.12 7.27 1.45
CA ARG A 77 -12.80 8.17 2.37
C ARG A 77 -12.10 8.32 3.73
N LEU A 78 -10.93 7.74 3.88
CA LEU A 78 -10.18 7.74 5.14
C LEU A 78 -9.16 8.87 5.19
N SER A 79 -8.99 9.45 6.37
CA SER A 79 -7.83 10.30 6.66
C SER A 79 -6.57 9.44 6.82
N ALA A 80 -5.38 10.06 6.81
CA ALA A 80 -4.15 9.32 7.06
C ALA A 80 -4.12 8.69 8.47
N HIS A 81 -4.74 9.35 9.45
CA HIS A 81 -4.86 8.83 10.81
C HIS A 81 -5.77 7.59 10.85
N ASP A 82 -6.94 7.65 10.21
CA ASP A 82 -7.86 6.50 10.17
C ASP A 82 -7.25 5.31 9.43
N VAL A 83 -6.46 5.56 8.38
CA VAL A 83 -5.69 4.51 7.69
C VAL A 83 -4.70 3.87 8.65
N ALA A 84 -3.92 4.67 9.39
CA ALA A 84 -2.93 4.16 10.33
C ALA A 84 -3.56 3.32 11.47
N GLU A 85 -4.65 3.81 12.06
CA GLU A 85 -5.40 3.06 13.07
C GLU A 85 -5.90 1.72 12.52
N ARG A 86 -6.44 1.72 11.30
CA ARG A 86 -6.96 0.49 10.68
C ARG A 86 -5.85 -0.50 10.31
N VAL A 87 -4.68 -0.03 9.84
CA VAL A 87 -3.51 -0.89 9.62
C VAL A 87 -3.06 -1.51 10.94
N ARG A 88 -3.00 -0.73 12.03
CA ARG A 88 -2.64 -1.24 13.35
C ARG A 88 -3.62 -2.30 13.84
N ASP A 89 -4.92 -2.07 13.68
CA ASP A 89 -5.94 -3.02 14.12
C ASP A 89 -5.85 -4.34 13.34
N ILE A 90 -5.56 -4.27 12.03
CA ILE A 90 -5.28 -5.46 11.21
C ILE A 90 -4.02 -6.18 11.72
N TRP A 91 -2.92 -5.44 11.91
CA TRP A 91 -1.65 -6.00 12.39
C TRP A 91 -1.79 -6.74 13.71
N LEU A 92 -2.54 -6.20 14.67
CA LEU A 92 -2.77 -6.81 15.98
C LEU A 92 -3.74 -8.01 15.94
N SER A 93 -4.40 -8.25 14.80
CA SER A 93 -5.37 -9.33 14.62
C SER A 93 -4.83 -10.53 13.83
N CYS A 94 -3.64 -10.39 13.24
CA CYS A 94 -2.90 -11.46 12.57
C CYS A 94 -1.97 -12.16 13.56
#